data_AF-A0A0S8K6Q0-F1
#
_entry.id   AF-A0A0S8K6Q0-F1
#
_cell.length_a   1.000
_cell.length_b   1.000
_cell.length_c   1.000
_cell.angle_alpha   90.00
_cell.angle_beta   90.00
_cell.angle_gamma   90.00
#
_symmetry.space_group_name_H-M   'P 1'
#
loop_
_entity.id
_entity.type
_entity.pdbx_description
1 polymer ?
#
loop_
_entity_poly.entity_id
_entity_poly.type
_entity_poly.pdbx_seq_one_letter_code
_entity_poly.pdbx_strand_id
1 'polypeptide(L)'
;MTVYIQYTHAQTKEELEKQKGKTKEEIDYTNRLLEETRQKKQTSLNRVKILNKRIQLRNQLLSSINQEISLYNEEIINKRKLIVELENDVDIVKKQYEMLIKFAFWNKNKYDRLMFILSADNFNMAYKRMKYIQQYTRHRKEQALLIQTMREELKLEIKELEEIVIQKEEIARQKIDENRALEQERRAKDQMVLELSGQEKELKKKIAENQKIARRLEREIADIIAAEARKGRSRNLYDQLTPEEKLISDNFLGNKGKLPWPTERGVVTSRFGRQQHAVLKQVTVQNDGIDISTVQGAEARALFEGVVSKVVAILGANYTVIIRHGNFLTVYQNLINVRVKPGDMVKVKQVLGTVFTEEETNSTLLHIEIWKELNKQNPEDWLSSK
;
A
#
# COMPACT_ATOMS: atom_id res chain seq x y z
N MET A 1 11.91 22.78 -27.40
CA MET A 1 11.55 21.41 -26.98
C MET A 1 11.71 21.37 -25.47
N THR A 2 10.64 21.65 -24.73
CA THR A 2 10.67 21.76 -23.27
C THR A 2 10.53 20.35 -22.71
N VAL A 3 11.64 19.78 -22.24
CA VAL A 3 11.67 18.45 -21.63
C VAL A 3 11.00 18.57 -20.25
N TYR A 4 9.80 18.01 -20.14
CA TYR A 4 9.14 17.79 -18.85
C TYR A 4 9.93 16.70 -18.11
N ILE A 5 10.72 17.12 -17.12
CA ILE A 5 11.30 16.20 -16.13
C ILE A 5 10.15 15.78 -15.22
N GLN A 6 9.65 14.55 -15.41
CA GLN A 6 8.77 13.92 -14.44
C GLN A 6 9.59 13.66 -13.17
N TYR A 7 9.34 14.43 -12.12
CA TYR A 7 9.83 14.13 -10.78
C TYR A 7 9.13 12.86 -10.28
N THR A 8 9.77 11.71 -10.44
CA THR A 8 9.40 10.50 -9.71
C THR A 8 9.61 10.78 -8.22
N HIS A 9 8.54 11.03 -7.48
CA HIS A 9 8.60 11.09 -6.03
C HIS A 9 9.10 9.74 -5.52
N ALA A 10 10.32 9.69 -4.98
CA ALA A 10 10.82 8.53 -4.27
C ALA A 10 9.98 8.36 -3.01
N GLN A 11 9.37 7.19 -2.82
CA GLN A 11 8.59 6.88 -1.61
C GLN A 11 9.50 6.93 -0.40
N THR A 12 9.02 7.49 0.70
CA THR A 12 9.76 7.54 1.97
C THR A 12 9.73 6.19 2.68
N LYS A 13 10.69 5.96 3.58
CA LYS A 13 10.75 4.73 4.40
C LYS A 13 9.46 4.53 5.21
N GLU A 14 8.92 5.60 5.80
CA GLU A 14 7.67 5.56 6.59
C GLU A 14 6.45 5.17 5.73
N GLU A 15 6.35 5.68 4.50
CA GLU A 15 5.29 5.29 3.56
C GLU A 15 5.38 3.80 3.19
N LEU A 16 6.60 3.29 2.98
CA LEU A 16 6.84 1.87 2.69
C LEU A 16 6.47 0.98 3.89
N GLU A 17 6.81 1.37 5.12
CA GLU A 17 6.43 0.64 6.33
C GLU A 17 4.90 0.56 6.49
N LYS A 18 4.20 1.68 6.28
CA LYS A 18 2.73 1.71 6.29
C LYS A 18 2.13 0.83 5.20
N GLN A 19 2.68 0.86 3.99
CA GLN A 19 2.23 0.03 2.88
C GLN A 19 2.46 -1.46 3.15
N LYS A 20 3.62 -1.84 3.72
CA LYS A 20 3.92 -3.20 4.16
C LYS A 20 2.93 -3.67 5.22
N GLY A 21 2.66 -2.85 6.23
CA GLY A 21 1.70 -3.16 7.30
C GLY A 21 0.31 -3.48 6.76
N LYS A 22 -0.23 -2.59 5.91
CA LYS A 22 -1.52 -2.81 5.25
C LYS A 22 -1.54 -4.07 4.38
N THR A 23 -0.50 -4.28 3.59
CA THR A 23 -0.40 -5.46 2.72
C THR A 23 -0.36 -6.75 3.55
N LYS A 24 0.32 -6.75 4.69
CA LYS A 24 0.38 -7.88 5.62
C LYS A 24 -0.98 -8.17 6.25
N GLU A 25 -1.71 -7.14 6.69
CA GLU A 25 -3.08 -7.29 7.19
C GLU A 25 -4.02 -7.90 6.13
N GLU A 26 -3.88 -7.48 4.87
CA GLU A 26 -4.65 -8.09 3.77
C GLU A 26 -4.26 -9.54 3.52
N ILE A 27 -2.97 -9.88 3.58
CA ILE A 27 -2.49 -11.27 3.49
C ILE A 27 -3.09 -12.11 4.62
N ASP A 28 -3.06 -11.62 5.86
CA ASP A 28 -3.62 -12.32 7.02
C ASP A 28 -5.13 -12.53 6.88
N TYR A 29 -5.83 -11.53 6.35
CA TYR A 29 -7.26 -11.65 6.06
C TYR A 29 -7.55 -12.68 4.96
N THR A 30 -6.78 -12.70 3.87
CA THR A 30 -6.92 -13.75 2.84
C THR A 30 -6.66 -15.14 3.41
N ASN A 31 -5.75 -15.27 4.38
CA ASN A 31 -5.47 -16.51 5.08
C ASN A 31 -6.71 -17.01 5.87
N ARG A 32 -7.40 -16.10 6.58
CA ARG A 32 -8.66 -16.43 7.27
C ARG A 32 -9.74 -16.89 6.29
N LEU A 33 -9.91 -16.20 5.17
CA LEU A 33 -10.86 -16.60 4.13
C LEU A 33 -10.52 -17.99 3.55
N LEU A 34 -9.23 -18.31 3.39
CA LEU A 34 -8.81 -19.63 2.92
C LEU A 34 -9.09 -20.75 3.93
N GLU A 35 -8.94 -20.48 5.23
CA GLU A 35 -9.26 -21.47 6.28
C GLU A 35 -10.78 -21.69 6.40
N GLU A 36 -11.60 -20.64 6.32
CA GLU A 36 -13.06 -20.77 6.28
C GLU A 36 -13.51 -21.61 5.07
N THR A 37 -12.94 -21.34 3.89
CA THR A 37 -13.26 -22.11 2.67
C THR A 37 -12.67 -23.53 2.65
N ARG A 38 -11.73 -23.87 3.54
CA ARG A 38 -11.10 -25.21 3.62
C ARG A 38 -11.96 -26.23 4.34
N GLN A 39 -12.83 -25.80 5.27
CA GLN A 39 -13.58 -26.72 6.14
C GLN A 39 -14.56 -27.62 5.39
N LYS A 40 -15.00 -27.26 4.18
CA LYS A 40 -15.76 -28.14 3.28
C LYS A 40 -14.84 -28.70 2.20
N LYS A 41 -14.82 -30.03 2.04
CA LYS A 41 -13.86 -30.82 1.25
C LYS A 41 -13.82 -30.52 -0.27
N GLN A 42 -14.65 -29.63 -0.80
CA GLN A 42 -14.74 -29.38 -2.24
C GLN A 42 -13.74 -28.30 -2.69
N THR A 43 -13.00 -28.60 -3.75
CA THR A 43 -12.14 -27.63 -4.43
C THR A 43 -13.00 -26.56 -5.10
N SER A 44 -12.79 -25.29 -4.72
CA SER A 44 -13.63 -24.16 -5.14
C SER A 44 -12.84 -23.18 -6.00
N LEU A 45 -13.46 -22.72 -7.09
CA LEU A 45 -12.93 -21.64 -7.94
C LEU A 45 -12.63 -20.37 -7.12
N ASN A 46 -13.41 -20.10 -6.07
CA ASN A 46 -13.17 -18.95 -5.21
C ASN A 46 -11.83 -19.07 -4.45
N ARG A 47 -11.43 -20.28 -4.04
CA ARG A 47 -10.14 -20.51 -3.37
C ARG A 47 -8.96 -20.17 -4.29
N VAL A 48 -9.06 -20.53 -5.57
CA VAL A 48 -8.06 -20.14 -6.58
C VAL A 48 -8.01 -18.61 -6.74
N LYS A 49 -9.16 -17.93 -6.78
CA LYS A 49 -9.20 -16.46 -6.85
C LYS A 49 -8.57 -15.79 -5.62
N ILE A 50 -8.87 -16.28 -4.41
CA ILE A 50 -8.27 -15.79 -3.16
C ILE A 50 -6.76 -16.04 -3.15
N LEU A 51 -6.29 -17.24 -3.53
CA LEU A 51 -4.86 -17.55 -3.65
C LEU A 51 -4.16 -16.65 -4.67
N ASN A 52 -4.76 -16.40 -5.83
CA ASN A 52 -4.22 -15.47 -6.82
C ASN A 52 -4.06 -14.06 -6.25
N LYS A 53 -5.05 -13.57 -5.51
CA LYS A 53 -4.98 -12.26 -4.86
C LYS A 53 -3.92 -12.23 -3.76
N ARG A 54 -3.77 -13.30 -2.96
CA ARG A 54 -2.71 -13.42 -1.96
C ARG A 54 -1.31 -13.39 -2.59
N ILE A 55 -1.12 -14.11 -3.70
CA ILE A 55 0.12 -14.08 -4.50
C ILE A 55 0.40 -12.65 -5.01
N GLN A 56 -0.62 -11.93 -5.49
CA GLN A 56 -0.46 -10.53 -5.90
C GLN A 56 -0.02 -9.64 -4.73
N LEU A 57 -0.66 -9.78 -3.55
CA LEU A 57 -0.31 -9.03 -2.35
C LEU A 57 1.12 -9.32 -1.88
N ARG A 58 1.54 -10.59 -1.91
CA ARG A 58 2.94 -10.95 -1.59
C ARG A 58 3.94 -10.38 -2.59
N ASN A 59 3.63 -10.37 -3.88
CA ASN A 59 4.50 -9.71 -4.86
C ASN A 59 4.61 -8.19 -4.58
N GLN A 60 3.52 -7.54 -4.17
CA GLN A 60 3.52 -6.13 -3.77
C GLN A 60 4.35 -5.91 -2.49
N LEU A 61 4.23 -6.80 -1.50
CA LEU A 61 5.03 -6.78 -0.28
C LEU A 61 6.52 -6.92 -0.60
N LEU A 62 6.89 -7.91 -1.43
CA LEU A 62 8.27 -8.12 -1.89
C LEU A 62 8.82 -6.93 -2.68
N SER A 63 7.99 -6.29 -3.51
CA SER A 63 8.37 -5.05 -4.20
C SER A 63 8.69 -3.93 -3.21
N SER A 64 7.85 -3.74 -2.19
CA SER A 64 8.04 -2.73 -1.15
C SER A 64 9.32 -3.00 -0.34
N ILE A 65 9.55 -4.27 0.02
CA ILE A 65 10.79 -4.71 0.70
C ILE A 65 12.03 -4.46 -0.18
N ASN A 66 11.95 -4.66 -1.49
CA ASN A 66 13.07 -4.38 -2.38
C ASN A 66 13.39 -2.88 -2.47
N GLN A 67 12.36 -2.02 -2.50
CA GLN A 67 12.53 -0.58 -2.45
C GLN A 67 13.19 -0.15 -1.13
N GLU A 68 12.73 -0.69 0.00
CA GLU A 68 13.32 -0.44 1.32
C GLU A 68 14.81 -0.85 1.39
N ILE A 69 15.16 -2.03 0.87
CA ILE A 69 16.56 -2.48 0.77
C ILE A 69 17.38 -1.52 -0.10
N SER A 70 16.81 -0.98 -1.18
CA SER A 70 17.47 0.01 -2.03
C SER A 70 17.78 1.29 -1.28
N LEU A 71 16.82 1.81 -0.49
CA LEU A 71 17.02 3.00 0.34
C LEU A 71 18.14 2.78 1.37
N TYR A 72 18.15 1.63 2.05
CA TYR A 72 19.24 1.27 2.96
C TYR A 72 20.60 1.19 2.25
N ASN A 73 20.65 0.68 1.02
CA ASN A 73 21.90 0.64 0.25
C ASN A 73 22.42 2.05 -0.06
N GLU A 74 21.54 2.96 -0.45
CA GLU A 74 21.89 4.36 -0.71
C GLU A 74 22.40 5.05 0.57
N GLU A 75 21.70 4.85 1.69
CA GLU A 75 22.10 5.37 3.00
C GLU A 75 23.47 4.85 3.44
N ILE A 76 23.71 3.54 3.29
CA ILE A 76 25.01 2.89 3.58
C ILE A 76 26.12 3.49 2.70
N ILE A 77 25.87 3.70 1.40
CA ILE A 77 26.86 4.28 0.49
C ILE A 77 27.21 5.71 0.92
N ASN A 78 26.21 6.51 1.28
CA ASN A 78 26.42 7.89 1.70
C ASN A 78 27.16 7.97 3.04
N LYS A 79 26.78 7.16 4.03
CA LYS A 79 27.51 7.10 5.32
C LYS A 79 28.95 6.60 5.16
N ARG A 80 29.20 5.61 4.30
CA ARG A 80 30.57 5.16 4.01
C ARG A 80 31.43 6.27 3.41
N LYS A 81 30.88 7.08 2.50
CA LYS A 81 31.60 8.23 1.93
C LYS A 81 31.93 9.25 3.02
N LEU A 82 30.94 9.60 3.86
CA LEU A 82 31.13 10.52 4.98
C LEU A 82 32.21 10.02 5.95
N ILE A 83 32.19 8.74 6.33
CA ILE A 83 33.20 8.12 7.19
C ILE A 83 34.60 8.25 6.58
N VAL A 84 34.75 7.96 5.28
CA VAL A 84 36.04 8.10 4.58
C VAL A 84 36.52 9.55 4.56
N GLU A 85 35.62 10.51 4.35
CA GLU A 85 35.94 11.95 4.41
C GLU A 85 36.41 12.35 5.81
N LEU A 86 35.67 11.97 6.87
CA LEU A 86 36.05 12.23 8.26
C LEU A 86 37.37 11.56 8.66
N GLU A 87 37.62 10.33 8.20
CA GLU A 87 38.88 9.62 8.43
C GLU A 87 40.08 10.37 7.83
N ASN A 88 39.92 10.88 6.60
CA ASN A 88 40.95 11.69 5.94
C ASN A 88 41.19 13.00 6.69
N ASP A 89 40.13 13.69 7.12
CA ASP A 89 40.26 14.94 7.87
C ASP A 89 40.96 14.71 9.21
N VAL A 90 40.63 13.63 9.93
CA VAL A 90 41.31 13.24 11.17
C VAL A 90 42.80 12.97 10.91
N ASP A 91 43.17 12.32 9.80
CA ASP A 91 44.57 12.06 9.46
C ASP A 91 45.33 13.36 9.15
N ILE A 92 44.72 14.28 8.40
CA ILE A 92 45.30 15.60 8.09
C ILE A 92 45.58 16.38 9.38
N VAL A 93 44.58 16.48 10.28
CA VAL A 93 44.71 17.21 11.54
C VAL A 93 45.74 16.54 12.47
N LYS A 94 45.78 15.19 12.50
CA LYS A 94 46.80 14.45 13.25
C LYS A 94 48.22 14.72 12.76
N LYS A 95 48.45 14.74 11.44
CA LYS A 95 49.76 15.07 10.85
C LYS A 95 50.20 16.48 11.22
N GLN A 96 49.28 17.45 11.19
CA GLN A 96 49.55 18.82 11.63
C GLN A 96 49.92 18.86 13.12
N TYR A 97 49.14 18.19 13.96
CA TYR A 97 49.40 18.11 15.39
C TYR A 97 50.74 17.42 15.71
N GLU A 98 51.10 16.38 14.97
CA GLU A 98 52.40 15.69 15.09
C GLU A 98 53.57 16.65 14.87
N MET A 99 53.52 17.48 13.83
CA MET A 99 54.52 18.52 13.59
C MET A 99 54.60 19.48 14.78
N LEU A 100 53.45 19.90 15.32
CA LEU A 100 53.42 20.82 16.46
C LEU A 100 54.06 20.23 17.72
N ILE A 101 53.84 18.93 17.95
CA ILE A 101 54.38 18.17 19.08
C ILE A 101 55.88 17.93 18.92
N LYS A 102 56.34 17.52 17.73
CA LYS A 102 57.77 17.38 17.43
C LYS A 102 58.50 18.69 17.69
N PHE A 103 58.00 19.80 17.15
CA PHE A 103 58.58 21.13 17.41
C PHE A 103 58.60 21.45 18.92
N ALA A 104 57.51 21.18 19.64
CA ALA A 104 57.46 21.43 21.08
C ALA A 104 58.45 20.56 21.89
N PHE A 105 58.73 19.34 21.43
CA PHE A 105 59.67 18.41 22.06
C PHE A 105 61.12 18.87 21.87
N TRP A 106 61.50 19.27 20.66
CA TRP A 106 62.84 19.83 20.41
C TRP A 106 63.07 21.16 21.15
N ASN A 107 62.00 21.92 21.41
CA ASN A 107 62.02 23.19 22.14
C ASN A 107 61.50 23.08 23.58
N LYS A 108 61.69 21.93 24.23
CA LYS A 108 61.12 21.64 25.57
C LYS A 108 61.91 22.21 26.73
N ASN A 109 63.20 22.48 26.55
CA ASN A 109 64.07 22.94 27.62
C ASN A 109 63.61 24.32 28.12
N LYS A 110 63.47 24.46 29.45
CA LYS A 110 63.04 25.72 30.09
C LYS A 110 64.08 26.82 29.88
N TYR A 111 65.36 26.45 29.85
CA TYR A 111 66.46 27.37 29.56
C TYR A 111 66.38 27.87 28.11
N ASP A 112 66.13 27.00 27.12
CA ASP A 112 66.02 27.41 25.71
C ASP A 112 64.84 28.35 25.47
N ARG A 113 63.70 28.14 26.17
CA ARG A 113 62.54 29.05 26.09
C ARG A 113 62.81 30.42 26.70
N LEU A 114 63.45 30.46 27.87
CA LEU A 114 63.85 31.72 28.50
C LEU A 114 64.90 32.44 27.64
N MET A 115 65.92 31.74 27.16
CA MET A 115 66.94 32.27 26.25
C MET A 115 66.35 32.77 24.93
N PHE A 116 65.31 32.12 24.38
CA PHE A 116 64.61 32.61 23.20
C PHE A 116 63.87 33.93 23.46
N ILE A 117 63.26 34.11 24.63
CA ILE A 117 62.58 35.37 24.99
C ILE A 117 63.60 36.47 25.31
N LEU A 118 64.66 36.12 26.05
CA LEU A 118 65.68 37.06 26.53
C LEU A 118 66.70 37.47 25.47
N SER A 119 66.90 36.67 24.41
CA SER A 119 67.75 37.01 23.25
C SER A 119 67.07 37.94 22.23
N ALA A 120 66.03 38.66 22.63
CA ALA A 120 65.33 39.59 21.75
C ALA A 120 66.03 40.96 21.71
N ASP A 121 66.10 41.59 20.54
CA ASP A 121 66.80 42.88 20.34
C ASP A 121 66.18 44.04 21.13
N ASN A 122 64.90 43.92 21.52
CA ASN A 122 64.20 44.89 22.35
C ASN A 122 63.00 44.26 23.09
N PHE A 123 62.45 45.00 24.06
CA PHE A 123 61.32 44.59 24.88
C PHE A 123 60.06 44.22 24.08
N ASN A 124 59.74 44.97 23.02
CA ASN A 124 58.57 44.69 22.18
C ASN A 124 58.72 43.33 21.47
N MET A 125 59.92 43.00 20.98
CA MET A 125 60.20 41.69 20.40
C MET A 125 60.14 40.57 21.44
N ALA A 126 60.67 40.78 22.67
CA ALA A 126 60.55 39.82 23.76
C ALA A 126 59.07 39.54 24.12
N TYR A 127 58.26 40.60 24.21
CA TYR A 127 56.82 40.49 24.47
C TYR A 127 56.08 39.74 23.35
N LYS A 128 56.37 40.04 22.08
CA LYS A 128 55.81 39.29 20.93
C LYS A 128 56.20 37.81 20.97
N ARG A 129 57.47 37.48 21.23
CA ARG A 129 57.96 36.10 21.38
C ARG A 129 57.21 35.36 22.51
N MET A 130 56.99 36.01 23.65
CA MET A 130 56.19 35.46 24.75
C MET A 130 54.73 35.22 24.33
N LYS A 131 54.09 36.16 23.62
CA LYS A 131 52.73 35.99 23.11
C LYS A 131 52.62 34.86 22.09
N TYR A 132 53.59 34.68 21.21
CA TYR A 132 53.61 33.55 20.28
C TYR A 132 53.70 32.21 20.98
N ILE A 133 54.53 32.08 22.03
CA ILE A 133 54.60 30.85 22.84
C ILE A 133 53.24 30.55 23.48
N GLN A 134 52.55 31.56 24.01
CA GLN A 134 51.20 31.42 24.58
C GLN A 134 50.18 30.98 23.52
N GLN A 135 50.15 31.63 22.36
CA GLN A 135 49.27 31.29 21.24
C GLN A 135 49.52 29.85 20.75
N TYR A 136 50.77 29.47 20.57
CA TYR A 136 51.15 28.13 20.13
C TYR A 136 50.76 27.03 21.14
N THR A 137 50.93 27.31 22.43
CA THR A 137 50.51 26.41 23.51
C THR A 137 48.99 26.25 23.54
N ARG A 138 48.26 27.34 23.31
CA ARG A 138 46.79 27.32 23.19
C ARG A 138 46.35 26.54 21.96
N HIS A 139 46.88 26.86 20.79
CA HIS A 139 46.56 26.20 19.54
C HIS A 139 46.80 24.68 19.61
N ARG A 140 47.89 24.24 20.25
CA ARG A 140 48.13 22.80 20.48
C ARG A 140 47.05 22.15 21.34
N LYS A 141 46.56 22.81 22.39
CA LYS A 141 45.47 22.28 23.21
C LYS A 141 44.15 22.22 22.43
N GLU A 142 43.86 23.25 21.64
CA GLU A 142 42.69 23.30 20.77
C GLU A 142 42.72 22.19 19.70
N GLN A 143 43.88 21.97 19.06
CA GLN A 143 44.08 20.89 18.09
C GLN A 143 43.90 19.50 18.72
N ALA A 144 44.40 19.29 19.93
CA ALA A 144 44.20 18.02 20.64
C ALA A 144 42.71 17.76 20.95
N LEU A 145 41.98 18.80 21.37
CA LEU A 145 40.54 18.71 21.60
C LEU A 145 39.78 18.44 20.30
N LEU A 146 40.14 19.14 19.21
CA LEU A 146 39.53 18.94 17.89
C LEU A 146 39.70 17.50 17.39
N ILE A 147 40.91 16.93 17.51
CA ILE A 147 41.16 15.53 17.16
C ILE A 147 40.28 14.61 18.01
N GLN A 148 40.13 14.90 19.30
CA GLN A 148 39.28 14.10 20.17
C GLN A 148 37.81 14.15 19.73
N THR A 149 37.26 15.34 19.49
CA THR A 149 35.86 15.50 19.07
C THR A 149 35.58 14.85 17.73
N MET A 150 36.48 15.02 16.74
CA MET A 150 36.33 14.38 15.43
C MET A 150 36.41 12.86 15.52
N ARG A 151 37.24 12.31 16.42
CA ARG A 151 37.30 10.86 16.65
C ARG A 151 36.05 10.33 17.33
N GLU A 152 35.45 11.10 18.23
CA GLU A 152 34.17 10.75 18.86
C GLU A 152 33.04 10.77 17.83
N GLU A 153 32.97 11.79 16.98
CA GLU A 153 32.01 11.88 15.87
C GLU A 153 32.17 10.74 14.87
N LEU A 154 33.39 10.45 14.41
CA LEU A 154 33.68 9.30 13.54
C LEU A 154 33.22 7.98 14.15
N LYS A 155 33.43 7.79 15.46
CA LYS A 155 32.98 6.58 16.16
C LYS A 155 31.45 6.48 16.19
N LEU A 156 30.75 7.60 16.36
CA LEU A 156 29.29 7.64 16.32
C LEU A 156 28.78 7.26 14.91
N GLU A 157 29.37 7.84 13.86
CA GLU A 157 28.99 7.54 12.47
C GLU A 157 29.22 6.08 12.08
N ILE A 158 30.35 5.48 12.52
CA ILE A 158 30.61 4.05 12.32
C ILE A 158 29.55 3.20 13.03
N LYS A 159 29.20 3.54 14.27
CA LYS A 159 28.17 2.83 15.03
C LYS A 159 26.80 2.92 14.35
N GLU A 160 26.41 4.11 13.88
CA GLU A 160 25.16 4.28 13.14
C GLU A 160 25.15 3.47 11.84
N LEU A 161 26.28 3.42 11.11
CA LEU A 161 26.42 2.58 9.93
C LEU A 161 26.24 1.08 10.27
N GLU A 162 26.83 0.60 11.35
CA GLU A 162 26.65 -0.78 11.83
C GLU A 162 25.17 -1.09 12.12
N GLU A 163 24.46 -0.19 12.79
CA GLU A 163 23.03 -0.32 13.09
C GLU A 163 22.19 -0.40 11.80
N ILE A 164 22.49 0.46 10.81
CA ILE A 164 21.80 0.46 9.50
C ILE A 164 22.05 -0.85 8.74
N VAL A 165 23.28 -1.38 8.77
CA VAL A 165 23.61 -2.66 8.15
C VAL A 165 22.82 -3.81 8.80
N ILE A 166 22.72 -3.83 10.13
CA ILE A 166 21.93 -4.83 10.87
C ILE A 166 20.45 -4.75 10.48
N GLN A 167 19.86 -3.55 10.42
CA GLN A 167 18.47 -3.36 9.99
C GLN A 167 18.24 -3.89 8.57
N LYS A 168 19.13 -3.56 7.64
CA LYS A 168 19.07 -4.07 6.26
C LYS A 168 19.12 -5.60 6.21
N GLU A 169 19.98 -6.24 7.00
CA GLU A 169 20.08 -7.71 7.06
C GLU A 169 18.79 -8.36 7.56
N GLU A 170 18.11 -7.74 8.53
CA GLU A 170 16.80 -8.19 9.00
C GLU A 170 15.75 -8.15 7.89
N ILE A 171 15.66 -7.03 7.16
CA ILE A 171 14.75 -6.88 6.02
C ILE A 171 15.08 -7.88 4.89
N ALA A 172 16.37 -8.16 4.67
CA ALA A 172 16.79 -9.18 3.72
C ALA A 172 16.37 -10.60 4.15
N ARG A 173 16.41 -10.92 5.45
CA ARG A 173 15.86 -12.19 5.98
C ARG A 173 14.35 -12.27 5.75
N GLN A 174 13.60 -11.20 6.07
CA GLN A 174 12.16 -11.12 5.81
C GLN A 174 11.84 -11.40 4.33
N LYS A 175 12.60 -10.81 3.40
CA LYS A 175 12.45 -11.06 1.96
C LYS A 175 12.57 -12.54 1.60
N ILE A 176 13.52 -13.26 2.19
CA ILE A 176 13.75 -14.69 1.92
C ILE A 176 12.54 -15.51 2.38
N ASP A 177 12.03 -15.22 3.57
CA ASP A 177 10.89 -15.95 4.14
C ASP A 177 9.60 -15.67 3.36
N GLU A 178 9.36 -14.41 2.97
CA GLU A 178 8.26 -14.03 2.10
C GLU A 178 8.33 -14.71 0.73
N ASN A 179 9.53 -14.85 0.16
CA ASN A 179 9.73 -15.54 -1.11
C ASN A 179 9.48 -17.05 -0.99
N ARG A 180 9.90 -17.69 0.11
CA ARG A 180 9.58 -19.10 0.39
C ARG A 180 8.07 -19.33 0.50
N ALA A 181 7.38 -18.45 1.21
CA ALA A 181 5.93 -18.54 1.37
C ALA A 181 5.19 -18.30 0.04
N LEU A 182 5.65 -17.36 -0.78
CA LEU A 182 5.14 -17.13 -2.13
C LEU A 182 5.27 -18.38 -3.01
N GLU A 183 6.41 -19.07 -2.97
CA GLU A 183 6.62 -20.31 -3.72
C GLU A 183 5.69 -21.43 -3.26
N GLN A 184 5.45 -21.57 -1.95
CA GLN A 184 4.47 -22.52 -1.43
C GLN A 184 3.05 -22.21 -1.92
N GLU A 185 2.65 -20.94 -1.94
CA GLU A 185 1.35 -20.51 -2.45
C GLU A 185 1.18 -20.74 -3.95
N ARG A 186 2.24 -20.50 -4.73
CA ARG A 186 2.25 -20.81 -6.17
C ARG A 186 2.02 -22.30 -6.41
N ARG A 187 2.76 -23.16 -5.69
CA ARG A 187 2.60 -24.63 -5.76
C ARG A 187 1.20 -25.07 -5.37
N ALA A 188 0.66 -24.54 -4.28
CA ALA A 188 -0.70 -24.85 -3.83
C ALA A 188 -1.76 -24.44 -4.86
N LYS A 189 -1.61 -23.25 -5.45
CA LYS A 189 -2.48 -22.78 -6.54
C LYS A 189 -2.37 -23.68 -7.76
N ASP A 190 -1.16 -24.02 -8.20
CA ASP A 190 -0.96 -24.85 -9.39
C ASP A 190 -1.55 -26.25 -9.22
N GLN A 191 -1.39 -26.85 -8.02
CA GLN A 191 -2.05 -28.12 -7.68
C GLN A 191 -3.58 -28.02 -7.74
N MET A 192 -4.15 -26.94 -7.19
CA MET A 192 -5.60 -26.71 -7.21
C MET A 192 -6.14 -26.46 -8.63
N VAL A 193 -5.39 -25.74 -9.46
CA VAL A 193 -5.72 -25.53 -10.87
C VAL A 193 -5.69 -26.85 -11.64
N LEU A 194 -4.71 -27.72 -11.37
CA LEU A 194 -4.64 -29.06 -11.98
C LEU A 194 -5.87 -29.90 -11.60
N GLU A 195 -6.25 -29.92 -10.32
CA GLU A 195 -7.44 -30.64 -9.84
C GLU A 195 -8.73 -30.13 -10.51
N LEU A 196 -8.93 -28.81 -10.57
CA LEU A 196 -10.08 -28.20 -11.24
C LEU A 196 -10.06 -28.40 -12.77
N SER A 197 -8.87 -28.48 -13.37
CA SER A 197 -8.74 -28.77 -14.80
C SER A 197 -9.15 -30.21 -15.14
N GLY A 198 -8.95 -31.16 -14.23
CA GLY A 198 -9.49 -32.52 -14.37
C GLY A 198 -11.02 -32.56 -14.43
N GLN A 199 -11.68 -31.54 -13.88
CA GLN A 199 -13.13 -31.33 -13.89
C GLN A 199 -13.60 -30.34 -14.97
N GLU A 200 -12.77 -30.07 -15.98
CA GLU A 200 -12.99 -29.00 -16.97
C GLU A 200 -14.38 -29.05 -17.64
N LYS A 201 -14.89 -30.25 -17.97
CA LYS A 201 -16.20 -30.40 -18.62
C LYS A 201 -17.35 -29.93 -17.72
N GLU A 202 -17.32 -30.30 -16.44
CA GLU A 202 -18.32 -29.88 -15.46
C GLU A 202 -18.18 -28.38 -15.17
N LEU A 203 -16.94 -27.90 -15.01
CA LEU A 203 -16.65 -26.49 -14.79
C LEU A 203 -17.14 -25.62 -15.94
N LYS A 204 -16.93 -26.02 -17.20
CA LYS A 204 -17.46 -25.33 -18.39
C LYS A 204 -18.99 -25.27 -18.37
N LYS A 205 -19.67 -26.36 -17.96
CA LYS A 205 -21.13 -26.40 -17.85
C LYS A 205 -21.62 -25.41 -16.77
N LYS A 206 -21.04 -25.46 -15.56
CA LYS A 206 -21.36 -24.54 -14.46
C LYS A 206 -21.10 -23.08 -14.84
N ILE A 207 -20.00 -22.79 -15.54
CA ILE A 207 -19.71 -21.43 -16.04
C ILE A 207 -20.76 -20.97 -17.04
N ALA A 208 -21.15 -21.82 -18.00
CA ALA A 208 -22.16 -21.46 -18.99
C ALA A 208 -23.53 -21.18 -18.35
N GLU A 209 -23.89 -21.96 -17.34
CA GLU A 209 -25.10 -21.77 -16.53
C GLU A 209 -25.06 -20.46 -15.73
N ASN A 210 -23.97 -20.22 -14.98
CA ASN A 210 -23.78 -18.99 -14.22
C ASN A 210 -23.75 -17.75 -15.13
N GLN A 211 -23.14 -17.84 -16.31
CA GLN A 211 -23.17 -16.76 -17.30
C GLN A 211 -24.57 -16.49 -17.83
N LYS A 212 -25.41 -17.52 -17.99
CA LYS A 212 -26.81 -17.36 -18.41
C LYS A 212 -27.63 -16.65 -17.32
N ILE A 213 -27.43 -17.03 -16.06
CA ILE A 213 -28.07 -16.39 -14.90
C ILE A 213 -27.62 -14.93 -14.80
N ALA A 214 -26.31 -14.68 -14.84
CA ALA A 214 -25.75 -13.33 -14.79
C ALA A 214 -26.28 -12.44 -15.93
N ARG A 215 -26.36 -12.94 -17.17
CA ARG A 215 -26.95 -12.18 -18.30
C ARG A 215 -28.43 -11.89 -18.12
N ARG A 216 -29.19 -12.75 -17.45
CA ARG A 216 -30.61 -12.49 -17.16
C ARG A 216 -30.72 -11.43 -16.08
N LEU A 217 -30.01 -11.62 -14.97
CA LEU A 217 -29.91 -10.67 -13.85
C LEU A 217 -29.58 -9.27 -14.36
N GLU A 218 -28.56 -9.19 -15.21
CA GLU A 218 -28.10 -7.95 -15.82
C GLU A 218 -29.17 -7.27 -16.66
N ARG A 219 -29.89 -8.01 -17.50
CA ARG A 219 -30.99 -7.44 -18.30
C ARG A 219 -32.10 -6.90 -17.41
N GLU A 220 -32.48 -7.64 -16.37
CA GLU A 220 -33.53 -7.20 -15.44
C GLU A 220 -33.10 -5.93 -14.69
N ILE A 221 -31.84 -5.84 -14.24
CA ILE A 221 -31.30 -4.63 -13.62
C ILE A 221 -31.30 -3.47 -14.61
N ALA A 222 -30.79 -3.66 -15.82
CA ALA A 222 -30.76 -2.63 -16.85
C ALA A 222 -32.18 -2.14 -17.21
N ASP A 223 -33.16 -3.04 -17.30
CA ASP A 223 -34.56 -2.70 -17.57
C ASP A 223 -35.18 -1.91 -16.42
N ILE A 224 -34.89 -2.26 -15.16
CA ILE A 224 -35.32 -1.52 -13.98
C ILE A 224 -34.74 -0.09 -14.00
N ILE A 225 -33.44 0.04 -14.23
CA ILE A 225 -32.73 1.32 -14.25
C ILE A 225 -33.25 2.18 -15.42
N ALA A 226 -33.45 1.60 -16.60
CA ALA A 226 -33.99 2.29 -17.77
C ALA A 226 -35.45 2.73 -17.57
N ALA A 227 -36.29 1.89 -16.95
CA ALA A 227 -37.66 2.24 -16.63
C ALA A 227 -37.72 3.39 -15.62
N GLU A 228 -36.80 3.42 -14.66
CA GLU A 228 -36.68 4.52 -13.70
C GLU A 228 -36.18 5.80 -14.38
N ALA A 229 -35.22 5.71 -15.29
CA ALA A 229 -34.76 6.84 -16.08
C ALA A 229 -35.89 7.44 -16.95
N ARG A 230 -36.75 6.61 -17.55
CA ARG A 230 -37.89 7.08 -18.39
C ARG A 230 -38.97 7.82 -17.62
N LYS A 231 -39.09 7.63 -16.30
CA LYS A 231 -39.99 8.43 -15.45
C LYS A 231 -39.51 9.88 -15.35
N GLY A 232 -38.22 10.15 -15.54
CA GLY A 232 -37.65 11.48 -15.79
C GLY A 232 -37.69 11.80 -17.29
N ARG A 233 -38.50 12.77 -17.70
CA ARG A 233 -38.87 13.02 -19.12
C ARG A 233 -37.80 13.76 -19.97
N SER A 234 -36.49 13.68 -19.69
CA SER A 234 -35.45 14.43 -20.44
C SER A 234 -34.16 13.64 -20.70
N ARG A 235 -33.40 14.09 -21.72
CA ARG A 235 -32.08 13.56 -22.13
C ARG A 235 -30.99 13.70 -21.05
N ASN A 236 -31.15 14.62 -20.09
CA ASN A 236 -30.25 14.78 -18.94
C ASN A 236 -31.04 14.56 -17.64
N LEU A 237 -30.72 13.49 -16.91
CA LEU A 237 -31.41 13.18 -15.65
C LEU A 237 -31.04 14.18 -14.55
N TYR A 238 -29.81 14.70 -14.59
CA TYR A 238 -29.30 15.67 -13.62
C TYR A 238 -30.13 16.96 -13.55
N ASP A 239 -30.55 17.51 -14.69
CA ASP A 239 -31.25 18.80 -14.73
C ASP A 239 -32.64 18.75 -14.05
N GLN A 240 -33.25 17.57 -13.99
CA GLN A 240 -34.57 17.31 -13.40
C GLN A 240 -34.55 16.90 -11.94
N LEU A 241 -33.36 16.66 -11.37
CA LEU A 241 -33.22 16.35 -9.95
C LEU A 241 -33.70 17.54 -9.11
N THR A 242 -34.37 17.24 -8.00
CA THR A 242 -34.66 18.22 -6.95
C THR A 242 -33.35 18.83 -6.43
N PRO A 243 -33.36 20.04 -5.84
CA PRO A 243 -32.15 20.63 -5.26
C PRO A 243 -31.44 19.69 -4.26
N GLU A 244 -32.22 18.92 -3.49
CA GLU A 244 -31.70 17.91 -2.55
C GLU A 244 -31.02 16.74 -3.29
N GLU A 245 -31.63 16.20 -4.34
CA GLU A 245 -31.04 15.12 -5.14
C GLU A 245 -29.80 15.56 -5.92
N LYS A 246 -29.75 16.82 -6.39
CA LYS A 246 -28.55 17.41 -7.00
C LYS A 246 -27.41 17.45 -6.00
N LEU A 247 -27.69 17.88 -4.78
CA LEU A 247 -26.69 17.92 -3.71
C LEU A 247 -26.17 16.52 -3.36
N ILE A 248 -27.05 15.51 -3.28
CA ILE A 248 -26.64 14.11 -3.07
C ILE A 248 -25.78 13.62 -4.25
N SER A 249 -26.17 13.93 -5.48
CA SER A 249 -25.45 13.58 -6.71
C SER A 249 -24.04 14.18 -6.75
N ASP A 250 -23.92 15.48 -6.46
CA ASP A 250 -22.66 16.20 -6.45
C ASP A 250 -21.76 15.71 -5.32
N ASN A 251 -22.33 15.43 -4.14
CA ASN A 251 -21.61 14.85 -3.02
C ASN A 251 -21.12 13.43 -3.33
N PHE A 252 -21.92 12.60 -4.02
CA PHE A 252 -21.50 11.28 -4.45
C PHE A 252 -20.29 11.40 -5.40
N LEU A 253 -20.37 12.28 -6.41
CA LEU A 253 -19.28 12.54 -7.34
C LEU A 253 -18.02 13.06 -6.63
N GLY A 254 -18.18 13.99 -5.69
CA GLY A 254 -17.09 14.56 -4.90
C GLY A 254 -16.37 13.55 -4.00
N ASN A 255 -17.03 12.42 -3.69
CA ASN A 255 -16.46 11.32 -2.92
C ASN A 255 -15.91 10.18 -3.80
N LYS A 256 -15.70 10.40 -5.11
CA LYS A 256 -14.99 9.44 -5.96
C LYS A 256 -13.60 9.14 -5.39
N GLY A 257 -13.28 7.86 -5.26
CA GLY A 257 -12.04 7.35 -4.63
C GLY A 257 -12.03 7.42 -3.11
N LYS A 258 -13.15 7.79 -2.47
CA LYS A 258 -13.29 7.97 -1.02
C LYS A 258 -14.52 7.26 -0.44
N LEU A 259 -15.32 6.58 -1.27
CA LEU A 259 -16.49 5.86 -0.77
C LEU A 259 -16.05 4.73 0.16
N PRO A 260 -16.76 4.52 1.29
CA PRO A 260 -16.48 3.40 2.17
C PRO A 260 -16.68 2.07 1.46
N TRP A 261 -16.07 1.01 1.97
CA TRP A 261 -16.29 -0.34 1.45
C TRP A 261 -17.73 -0.83 1.75
N PRO A 262 -18.32 -1.63 0.85
CA PRO A 262 -19.68 -2.13 1.02
C PRO A 262 -19.77 -3.30 2.03
N THR A 263 -18.63 -3.75 2.56
CA THR A 263 -18.52 -4.69 3.68
C THR A 263 -17.45 -4.19 4.65
N GLU A 264 -17.44 -4.67 5.91
CA GLU A 264 -16.39 -4.27 6.87
C GLU A 264 -14.99 -4.65 6.40
N ARG A 265 -14.90 -5.89 5.94
CA ARG A 265 -13.70 -6.54 5.46
C ARG A 265 -14.09 -7.37 4.24
N GLY A 266 -13.18 -7.47 3.30
CA GLY A 266 -13.45 -8.11 2.02
C GLY A 266 -12.26 -7.99 1.08
N VAL A 267 -12.17 -8.90 0.12
CA VAL A 267 -11.11 -8.94 -0.87
C VAL A 267 -11.74 -9.00 -2.25
N VAL A 268 -11.36 -8.09 -3.15
CA VAL A 268 -11.82 -8.14 -4.54
C VAL A 268 -11.21 -9.37 -5.20
N THR A 269 -12.06 -10.34 -5.54
CA THR A 269 -11.68 -11.60 -6.20
C THR A 269 -12.00 -11.61 -7.69
N SER A 270 -12.77 -10.62 -8.16
CA SER A 270 -13.15 -10.42 -9.57
C SER A 270 -13.29 -8.93 -9.82
N ARG A 271 -12.63 -8.42 -10.87
CA ARG A 271 -12.60 -6.98 -11.20
C ARG A 271 -13.59 -6.63 -12.30
N PHE A 272 -13.87 -5.34 -12.47
CA PHE A 272 -14.70 -4.83 -13.55
C PHE A 272 -14.08 -5.08 -14.94
N GLY A 273 -14.92 -5.38 -15.92
CA GLY A 273 -14.56 -5.60 -17.32
C GLY A 273 -14.31 -7.06 -17.70
N ARG A 274 -13.66 -7.24 -18.86
CA ARG A 274 -13.31 -8.56 -19.40
C ARG A 274 -12.05 -9.08 -18.73
N GLN A 275 -12.13 -10.27 -18.16
CA GLN A 275 -11.00 -10.94 -17.54
C GLN A 275 -10.91 -12.40 -17.96
N GLN A 276 -9.69 -12.92 -18.02
CA GLN A 276 -9.47 -14.34 -18.24
C GLN A 276 -9.92 -15.14 -17.02
N HIS A 277 -10.56 -16.28 -17.25
CA HIS A 277 -11.01 -17.14 -16.16
C HIS A 277 -9.79 -17.74 -15.40
N ALA A 278 -9.86 -17.76 -14.07
CA ALA A 278 -8.72 -18.09 -13.21
C ALA A 278 -8.14 -19.51 -13.40
N VAL A 279 -8.96 -20.45 -13.89
CA VAL A 279 -8.57 -21.85 -14.18
C VAL A 279 -8.49 -22.08 -15.71
N LEU A 280 -9.62 -21.90 -16.40
CA LEU A 280 -9.74 -22.09 -17.84
C LEU A 280 -9.18 -20.92 -18.67
N LYS A 281 -7.91 -20.99 -19.08
CA LYS A 281 -7.22 -19.93 -19.85
C LYS A 281 -7.91 -19.51 -21.15
N GLN A 282 -8.67 -20.39 -21.81
CA GLN A 282 -9.36 -20.06 -23.06
C GLN A 282 -10.72 -19.37 -22.84
N VAL A 283 -11.19 -19.27 -21.59
CA VAL A 283 -12.51 -18.70 -21.27
C VAL A 283 -12.32 -17.28 -20.75
N THR A 284 -13.07 -16.34 -21.33
CA THR A 284 -13.17 -14.95 -20.84
C THR A 284 -14.49 -14.76 -20.12
N VAL A 285 -14.46 -14.07 -18.98
CA VAL A 285 -15.63 -13.67 -18.20
C VAL A 285 -15.74 -12.14 -18.25
N GLN A 286 -16.95 -11.64 -18.48
CA GLN A 286 -17.28 -10.23 -18.31
C GLN A 286 -17.83 -10.05 -16.90
N ASN A 287 -17.31 -9.07 -16.16
CA ASN A 287 -17.88 -8.63 -14.90
C ASN A 287 -18.27 -7.16 -15.02
N ASP A 288 -19.53 -6.85 -14.73
CA ASP A 288 -20.10 -5.52 -14.88
C ASP A 288 -20.05 -4.69 -13.57
N GLY A 289 -19.42 -5.26 -12.53
CA GLY A 289 -19.10 -4.63 -11.27
C GLY A 289 -17.80 -5.19 -10.70
N ILE A 290 -17.77 -5.45 -9.39
CA ILE A 290 -16.71 -6.23 -8.73
C ILE A 290 -17.30 -7.29 -7.80
N ASP A 291 -16.61 -8.42 -7.67
CA ASP A 291 -16.95 -9.43 -6.67
C ASP A 291 -16.01 -9.29 -5.46
N ILE A 292 -16.60 -9.13 -4.28
CA ILE A 292 -15.90 -8.99 -3.01
C ILE A 292 -16.13 -10.25 -2.18
N SER A 293 -15.08 -11.04 -1.98
CA SER A 293 -15.11 -12.17 -1.06
C SER A 293 -14.96 -11.69 0.37
N THR A 294 -15.83 -12.16 1.25
CA THR A 294 -15.85 -11.79 2.68
C THR A 294 -16.14 -13.02 3.55
N VAL A 295 -16.21 -12.82 4.86
CA VAL A 295 -16.49 -13.88 5.85
C VAL A 295 -17.98 -14.22 5.86
N GLN A 296 -18.31 -15.43 6.32
CA GLN A 296 -19.71 -15.84 6.49
C GLN A 296 -20.46 -14.88 7.42
N GLY A 297 -21.71 -14.56 7.05
CA GLY A 297 -22.57 -13.67 7.84
C GLY A 297 -22.22 -12.18 7.74
N ALA A 298 -21.25 -11.80 6.88
CA ALA A 298 -20.93 -10.41 6.65
C ALA A 298 -22.14 -9.60 6.17
N GLU A 299 -22.26 -8.37 6.65
CA GLU A 299 -23.33 -7.45 6.28
C GLU A 299 -22.91 -6.56 5.12
N ALA A 300 -23.79 -6.45 4.11
CA ALA A 300 -23.66 -5.49 3.02
C ALA A 300 -24.17 -4.12 3.47
N ARG A 301 -23.42 -3.07 3.14
CA ARG A 301 -23.65 -1.69 3.59
C ARG A 301 -23.74 -0.72 2.42
N ALA A 302 -24.59 0.30 2.58
CA ALA A 302 -24.69 1.40 1.64
C ALA A 302 -23.35 2.15 1.50
N LEU A 303 -22.92 2.37 0.26
CA LEU A 303 -21.70 3.09 -0.09
C LEU A 303 -21.89 4.58 0.20
N PHE A 304 -23.10 5.09 -0.02
CA PHE A 304 -23.42 6.49 0.19
C PHE A 304 -24.88 6.65 0.65
N GLU A 305 -25.24 7.86 1.09
CA GLU A 305 -26.65 8.16 1.41
C GLU A 305 -27.50 8.27 0.14
N GLY A 306 -28.74 7.79 0.18
CA GLY A 306 -29.62 7.76 -0.98
C GLY A 306 -30.97 7.14 -0.69
N VAL A 307 -31.74 6.87 -1.75
CA VAL A 307 -33.08 6.28 -1.65
C VAL A 307 -33.06 4.89 -2.28
N VAL A 308 -33.61 3.90 -1.59
CA VAL A 308 -33.75 2.54 -2.15
C VAL A 308 -34.76 2.60 -3.30
N SER A 309 -34.28 2.45 -4.53
CA SER A 309 -35.11 2.43 -5.73
C SER A 309 -35.91 1.14 -5.80
N LYS A 310 -35.23 0.00 -5.67
CA LYS A 310 -35.81 -1.34 -5.82
C LYS A 310 -35.12 -2.38 -4.95
N VAL A 311 -35.91 -3.36 -4.54
CA VAL A 311 -35.45 -4.63 -3.96
C VAL A 311 -36.08 -5.73 -4.79
N VAL A 312 -35.27 -6.55 -5.45
CA VAL A 312 -35.73 -7.59 -6.37
C VAL A 312 -35.12 -8.93 -6.03
N ALA A 313 -35.93 -9.98 -6.08
CA ALA A 313 -35.47 -11.36 -6.03
C ALA A 313 -35.48 -11.91 -7.45
N ILE A 314 -34.33 -12.35 -7.94
CA ILE A 314 -34.18 -12.79 -9.33
C ILE A 314 -33.99 -14.31 -9.34
N LEU A 315 -34.74 -15.02 -10.16
CA LEU A 315 -34.73 -16.48 -10.15
C LEU A 315 -33.35 -17.05 -10.48
N GLY A 316 -32.79 -17.84 -9.57
CA GLY A 316 -31.42 -18.37 -9.66
C GLY A 316 -30.36 -17.44 -9.07
N ALA A 317 -30.76 -16.31 -8.48
CA ALA A 317 -29.93 -15.41 -7.70
C ALA A 317 -30.63 -15.09 -6.38
N ASN A 318 -29.90 -14.49 -5.43
CA ASN A 318 -30.49 -13.97 -4.20
C ASN A 318 -31.01 -12.54 -4.41
N TYR A 319 -31.36 -11.83 -3.33
CA TYR A 319 -31.89 -10.48 -3.44
C TYR A 319 -30.85 -9.50 -3.99
N THR A 320 -31.35 -8.55 -4.78
CA THR A 320 -30.62 -7.40 -5.28
C THR A 320 -31.27 -6.12 -4.74
N VAL A 321 -30.46 -5.24 -4.16
CA VAL A 321 -30.88 -3.92 -3.66
C VAL A 321 -30.26 -2.86 -4.55
N ILE A 322 -31.08 -1.95 -5.08
CA ILE A 322 -30.66 -0.82 -5.92
C ILE A 322 -30.91 0.48 -5.15
N ILE A 323 -29.87 1.28 -4.95
CA ILE A 323 -29.96 2.58 -4.27
C ILE A 323 -29.63 3.68 -5.26
N ARG A 324 -30.45 4.74 -5.26
CA ARG A 324 -30.27 5.94 -6.07
C ARG A 324 -29.64 7.05 -5.25
N HIS A 325 -28.58 7.64 -5.79
CA HIS A 325 -27.81 8.76 -5.24
C HIS A 325 -27.84 9.93 -6.25
N GLY A 326 -29.05 10.38 -6.62
CA GLY A 326 -29.26 11.34 -7.71
C GLY A 326 -29.01 10.71 -9.10
N ASN A 327 -27.97 11.14 -9.82
CA ASN A 327 -27.61 10.58 -11.14
C ASN A 327 -26.79 9.28 -11.07
N PHE A 328 -26.38 8.85 -9.87
CA PHE A 328 -25.70 7.57 -9.67
C PHE A 328 -26.65 6.53 -9.08
N LEU A 329 -26.41 5.27 -9.43
CA LEU A 329 -27.02 4.13 -8.76
C LEU A 329 -25.95 3.16 -8.28
N THR A 330 -26.22 2.52 -7.16
CA THR A 330 -25.41 1.42 -6.63
C THR A 330 -26.27 0.16 -6.54
N VAL A 331 -25.72 -0.97 -6.99
CA VAL A 331 -26.46 -2.24 -7.10
C VAL A 331 -25.76 -3.31 -6.28
N TYR A 332 -26.41 -3.79 -5.22
CA TYR A 332 -25.90 -4.80 -4.30
C TYR A 332 -26.59 -6.11 -4.57
N GLN A 333 -25.87 -7.11 -5.05
CA GLN A 333 -26.42 -8.43 -5.39
C GLN A 333 -25.98 -9.50 -4.40
N ASN A 334 -26.60 -10.66 -4.51
CA ASN A 334 -26.32 -11.85 -3.68
C ASN A 334 -26.63 -11.65 -2.18
N LEU A 335 -27.72 -10.94 -1.86
CA LEU A 335 -28.13 -10.64 -0.49
C LEU A 335 -29.23 -11.58 0.02
N ILE A 336 -29.16 -11.93 1.30
CA ILE A 336 -30.23 -12.55 2.08
C ILE A 336 -30.58 -11.65 3.27
N ASN A 337 -31.69 -11.92 3.95
CA ASN A 337 -32.14 -11.15 5.13
C ASN A 337 -32.13 -9.63 4.89
N VAL A 338 -32.68 -9.19 3.75
CA VAL A 338 -32.70 -7.78 3.36
C VAL A 338 -33.48 -6.96 4.40
N ARG A 339 -32.89 -5.86 4.86
CA ARG A 339 -33.40 -5.00 5.96
C ARG A 339 -34.02 -3.69 5.48
N VAL A 340 -34.06 -3.47 4.17
CA VAL A 340 -34.56 -2.24 3.55
C VAL A 340 -35.67 -2.56 2.54
N LYS A 341 -36.54 -1.61 2.28
CA LYS A 341 -37.61 -1.69 1.29
C LYS A 341 -37.56 -0.51 0.31
N PRO A 342 -38.17 -0.63 -0.89
CA PRO A 342 -38.24 0.48 -1.83
C PRO A 342 -38.84 1.75 -1.20
N GLY A 343 -38.21 2.90 -1.45
CA GLY A 343 -38.57 4.19 -0.88
C GLY A 343 -37.86 4.55 0.42
N ASP A 344 -37.17 3.62 1.07
CA ASP A 344 -36.40 3.92 2.28
C ASP A 344 -35.22 4.85 1.98
N MET A 345 -35.03 5.87 2.83
CA MET A 345 -33.79 6.64 2.86
C MET A 345 -32.72 5.86 3.63
N VAL A 346 -31.57 5.65 3.00
CA VAL A 346 -30.43 4.98 3.60
C VAL A 346 -29.30 5.96 3.83
N LYS A 347 -28.59 5.78 4.96
CA LYS A 347 -27.37 6.54 5.29
C LYS A 347 -26.12 5.79 4.86
N VAL A 348 -25.01 6.52 4.73
CA VAL A 348 -23.68 5.94 4.53
C VAL A 348 -23.41 4.82 5.57
N LYS A 349 -22.92 3.67 5.11
CA LYS A 349 -22.65 2.46 5.91
C LYS A 349 -23.88 1.77 6.54
N GLN A 350 -25.09 2.21 6.25
CA GLN A 350 -26.29 1.52 6.74
C GLN A 350 -26.37 0.10 6.19
N VAL A 351 -26.72 -0.86 7.04
CA VAL A 351 -26.86 -2.27 6.67
C VAL A 351 -28.07 -2.46 5.77
N LEU A 352 -27.85 -3.10 4.62
CA LEU A 352 -28.86 -3.40 3.61
C LEU A 352 -29.35 -4.84 3.71
N GLY A 353 -28.47 -5.77 4.10
CA GLY A 353 -28.76 -7.19 4.22
C GLY A 353 -27.49 -7.98 4.55
N THR A 354 -27.60 -9.29 4.61
CA THR A 354 -26.49 -10.21 4.84
C THR A 354 -26.02 -10.79 3.50
N VAL A 355 -24.71 -10.87 3.29
CA VAL A 355 -24.15 -11.49 2.07
C VAL A 355 -24.37 -13.00 2.14
N PHE A 356 -24.93 -13.59 1.08
CA PHE A 356 -25.17 -15.02 1.02
C PHE A 356 -23.87 -15.83 0.98
N THR A 357 -23.83 -16.91 1.75
CA THR A 357 -22.76 -17.91 1.72
C THR A 357 -23.25 -19.15 0.98
N GLU A 358 -22.61 -19.47 -0.14
CA GLU A 358 -22.94 -20.66 -0.93
C GLU A 358 -22.49 -21.93 -0.21
N GLU A 359 -23.42 -22.87 0.02
CA GLU A 359 -23.17 -24.02 0.87
C GLU A 359 -22.14 -25.01 0.30
N GLU A 360 -22.13 -25.21 -1.02
CA GLU A 360 -21.22 -26.16 -1.69
C GLU A 360 -19.76 -25.69 -1.65
N THR A 361 -19.55 -24.39 -1.87
CA THR A 361 -18.22 -23.80 -2.02
C THR A 361 -17.73 -23.10 -0.75
N ASN A 362 -18.60 -22.96 0.24
CA ASN A 362 -18.46 -22.13 1.44
C ASN A 362 -17.97 -20.70 1.11
N SER A 363 -18.40 -20.16 -0.03
CA SER A 363 -17.97 -18.85 -0.50
C SER A 363 -19.02 -17.79 -0.22
N THR A 364 -18.59 -16.67 0.38
CA THR A 364 -19.44 -15.51 0.66
C THR A 364 -19.00 -14.37 -0.25
N LEU A 365 -19.80 -14.08 -1.29
CA LEU A 365 -19.46 -13.15 -2.36
C LEU A 365 -20.51 -12.04 -2.46
N LEU A 366 -20.08 -10.79 -2.27
CA LEU A 366 -20.90 -9.63 -2.58
C LEU A 366 -20.53 -9.13 -3.97
N HIS A 367 -21.51 -9.00 -4.86
CA HIS A 367 -21.32 -8.32 -6.14
C HIS A 367 -21.87 -6.90 -6.05
N ILE A 368 -21.06 -5.92 -6.45
CA ILE A 368 -21.40 -4.49 -6.39
C ILE A 368 -21.16 -3.84 -7.74
N GLU A 369 -22.13 -3.07 -8.21
CA GLU A 369 -22.03 -2.26 -9.42
C GLU A 369 -22.28 -0.80 -9.10
N ILE A 370 -21.66 0.09 -9.88
CA ILE A 370 -21.92 1.53 -9.85
C ILE A 370 -22.33 1.97 -11.24
N TRP A 371 -23.45 2.65 -11.33
CA TRP A 371 -23.99 3.17 -12.58
C TRP A 371 -24.02 4.70 -12.51
N LYS A 372 -23.59 5.36 -13.59
CA LYS A 372 -23.85 6.76 -13.84
C LYS A 372 -24.93 6.83 -14.91
N GLU A 373 -26.15 7.13 -14.50
CA GLU A 373 -27.35 7.00 -15.33
C GLU A 373 -27.46 5.58 -15.91
N LEU A 374 -27.23 5.40 -17.21
CA LEU A 374 -27.27 4.11 -17.91
C LEU A 374 -25.88 3.50 -18.13
N ASN A 375 -24.81 4.20 -17.72
CA ASN A 375 -23.43 3.81 -18.00
C ASN A 375 -22.77 3.20 -16.76
N LYS A 376 -22.35 1.94 -16.87
CA LYS A 376 -21.59 1.26 -15.82
C LYS A 376 -20.23 1.91 -15.59
N GLN A 377 -19.85 1.98 -14.33
CA GLN A 377 -18.58 2.52 -13.86
C GLN A 377 -17.81 1.42 -13.16
N ASN A 378 -16.48 1.46 -13.23
CA ASN A 378 -15.64 0.56 -12.44
C ASN A 378 -15.75 0.92 -10.95
N PRO A 379 -16.30 0.06 -10.08
CA PRO A 379 -16.47 0.38 -8.66
C PRO A 379 -15.15 0.62 -7.93
N GLU A 380 -14.03 0.02 -8.36
CA GLU A 380 -12.74 0.22 -7.71
C GLU A 380 -12.24 1.67 -7.79
N ASP A 381 -12.66 2.42 -8.81
CA ASP A 381 -12.30 3.85 -8.96
C ASP A 381 -13.05 4.75 -7.96
N TRP A 382 -14.06 4.21 -7.28
CA TRP A 382 -14.92 4.94 -6.34
C TRP A 382 -14.61 4.64 -4.89
N LEU A 383 -14.22 3.40 -4.59
CA LEU A 383 -13.92 2.95 -3.24
C LEU A 383 -12.63 3.59 -2.71
N SER A 384 -12.59 3.86 -1.42
CA SER A 384 -11.38 4.31 -0.73
C SER A 384 -10.30 3.23 -0.81
N SER A 385 -9.06 3.62 -1.11
CA SER A 385 -7.90 2.77 -0.90
C SER A 385 -7.91 2.27 0.55
N LYS A 386 -7.88 0.94 0.74
CA LYS A 386 -7.81 0.36 2.09
C LYS A 386 -6.57 0.82 2.84
#